data_AF-A0A8C6G936-F1
#
_entry.id   AF-A0A8C6G936-F1
#
_cell.length_a   1.000
_cell.length_b   1.000
_cell.length_c   1.000
_cell.angle_alpha   90.00
_cell.angle_beta   90.00
_cell.angle_gamma   90.00
#
_symmetry.space_group_name_H-M   'P 1'
#
loop_
_entity.id
_entity.type
_entity.pdbx_description
1 polymer ?
#
loop_
_entity_poly.entity_id
_entity_poly.type
_entity_poly.pdbx_seq_one_letter_code
_entity_poly.pdbx_strand_id
1 'polypeptide(L)' 'MSMILFASIVRVRDGLPLSASTDFYYAQEFLECRRQLKTLAQRLARHPGRGCAESCDFLI' A
#
# COMPACT_ATOMS: atom_id res chain seq x y z
N MET A 1 8.24 -14.41 -13.56
CA MET A 1 7.52 -13.59 -12.55
C MET A 1 7.24 -12.25 -13.19
N SER A 2 5.98 -11.85 -13.33
CA SER A 2 5.66 -10.48 -13.73
C SER A 2 5.78 -9.59 -12.51
N MET A 3 6.59 -8.53 -12.58
CA MET A 3 6.65 -7.54 -11.51
C MET A 3 5.40 -6.68 -11.61
N ILE A 4 4.69 -6.47 -10.50
CA ILE A 4 3.51 -5.59 -10.45
C ILE A 4 3.97 -4.26 -9.87
N LEU A 5 3.67 -3.17 -10.56
CA LEU A 5 3.94 -1.81 -10.08
C LEU A 5 2.64 -1.13 -9.67
N PHE A 6 2.61 -0.69 -8.41
CA PHE A 6 1.47 0.02 -7.85
C PHE A 6 1.94 1.30 -7.16
N ALA A 7 1.23 2.39 -7.45
CA ALA A 7 1.40 3.66 -6.76
C ALA A 7 0.05 4.09 -6.17
N SER A 8 0.06 4.54 -4.91
CA SER A 8 -1.09 5.16 -4.28
C SER A 8 -0.68 6.38 -3.46
N ILE A 9 -1.50 7.42 -3.56
CA ILE A 9 -1.38 8.63 -2.76
C ILE A 9 -2.55 8.62 -1.78
N VAL A 10 -2.22 8.64 -0.49
CA VAL A 10 -3.19 8.65 0.61
C VAL A 10 -2.93 9.83 1.54
N ARG A 11 -3.97 10.33 2.18
CA ARG A 11 -3.84 11.33 3.23
C ARG A 11 -3.30 10.68 4.51
N VAL A 12 -2.13 11.12 4.97
CA VAL A 12 -1.45 10.54 6.15
C VAL A 12 -2.30 10.55 7.41
N ARG A 13 -3.17 11.56 7.58
CA ARG A 13 -3.98 11.74 8.80
C ARG A 13 -4.97 10.59 9.05
N ASP A 14 -5.59 10.06 8.01
CA ASP A 14 -6.73 9.14 8.12
C ASP A 14 -6.72 8.01 7.07
N GLY A 15 -5.71 7.98 6.20
CA GLY A 15 -5.58 6.98 5.14
C GLY A 15 -6.54 7.19 3.97
N LEU A 16 -7.18 8.36 3.84
CA LEU A 16 -8.10 8.63 2.73
C LEU A 16 -7.37 8.52 1.39
N PRO A 17 -7.80 7.66 0.45
CA PRO A 17 -7.20 7.56 -0.87
C PRO A 17 -7.49 8.81 -1.70
N LEU A 18 -6.44 9.40 -2.28
CA LEU A 18 -6.53 10.58 -3.15
C LEU A 18 -6.33 10.21 -4.62
N SER A 19 -5.37 9.31 -4.90
CA SER A 19 -5.09 8.83 -6.25
C SER A 19 -4.41 7.45 -6.21
N ALA A 20 -4.53 6.70 -7.30
CA ALA A 20 -3.85 5.44 -7.49
C ALA A 20 -3.58 5.14 -8.97
N SER A 21 -2.50 4.42 -9.24
CA SER A 21 -2.14 3.90 -10.56
C SER A 21 -1.60 2.48 -10.42
N THR A 22 -1.96 1.62 -11.36
CA THR A 22 -1.46 0.25 -11.45
C THR A 22 -1.29 -0.14 -12.91
N ASP A 23 -0.23 -0.89 -13.19
CA ASP A 23 0.02 -1.51 -14.49
C ASP A 23 -0.75 -2.84 -14.67
N PHE A 24 -1.57 -3.25 -13.68
CA PHE A 24 -2.17 -4.58 -13.66
C PHE A 24 -3.66 -4.58 -13.29
N TYR A 25 -4.50 -5.15 -14.17
CA TYR A 25 -5.97 -5.12 -14.03
C TYR A 25 -6.58 -6.40 -13.44
N TYR A 26 -5.85 -7.52 -13.31
CA TYR A 26 -6.45 -8.81 -12.95
C TYR A 26 -5.54 -9.76 -12.14
N ALA A 27 -5.22 -9.40 -10.89
CA ALA A 27 -4.51 -10.29 -9.97
C ALA A 27 -5.22 -10.34 -8.61
N GLN A 28 -5.67 -11.52 -8.21
CA GLN A 28 -6.17 -11.77 -6.85
C GLN A 28 -5.11 -11.44 -5.79
N GLU A 29 -3.84 -11.75 -6.07
CA GLU A 29 -2.68 -11.39 -5.23
C GLU A 29 -2.57 -9.87 -4.99
N PHE A 30 -2.95 -9.06 -5.97
CA PHE A 30 -2.91 -7.61 -5.83
C PHE A 30 -4.02 -7.07 -4.92
N LEU A 31 -5.16 -7.75 -4.83
CA LEU A 31 -6.21 -7.39 -3.87
C LEU A 31 -5.73 -7.57 -2.43
N GLU A 32 -5.00 -8.64 -2.14
CA GLU A 32 -4.39 -8.88 -0.81
C GLU A 32 -3.34 -7.82 -0.49
N CYS A 33 -2.43 -7.53 -1.42
CA CYS A 33 -1.43 -6.46 -1.26
C CYS A 33 -2.09 -5.09 -1.02
N ARG A 34 -3.18 -4.79 -1.74
CA ARG A 34 -3.95 -3.55 -1.54
C ARG A 34 -4.58 -3.47 -0.14
N ARG A 35 -5.05 -4.60 0.42
CA ARG A 35 -5.58 -4.64 1.80
C ARG A 35 -4.48 -4.31 2.81
N GLN A 36 -3.29 -4.90 2.67
CA GLN A 36 -2.14 -4.62 3.54
C GLN A 36 -1.71 -3.15 3.45
N LEU A 37 -1.62 -2.60 2.23
CA LEU A 37 -1.31 -1.19 2.01
C LEU A 37 -2.33 -0.25 2.66
N LYS A 38 -3.62 -0.59 2.63
CA LYS A 38 -4.65 0.19 3.33
C LYS A 38 -4.45 0.18 4.85
N THR A 39 -4.08 -0.95 5.43
CA THR A 39 -3.75 -1.05 6.86
C THR A 39 -2.52 -0.21 7.21
N LEU A 40 -1.47 -0.25 6.38
CA LEU A 40 -0.29 0.59 6.57
C LEU A 40 -0.62 2.07 6.43
N ALA A 41 -1.45 2.46 5.45
CA ALA A 41 -1.88 3.84 5.24
C ALA A 41 -2.49 4.48 6.50
N GLN A 42 -3.24 3.70 7.30
CA GLN A 42 -3.81 4.16 8.57
C GLN A 42 -2.77 4.34 9.68
N ARG A 43 -1.64 3.64 9.59
CA ARG A 43 -0.55 3.69 10.58
C ARG A 43 0.57 4.64 10.16
N LEU A 44 0.59 5.15 8.92
CA LEU A 44 1.65 6.02 8.38
C LEU A 44 1.94 7.25 9.24
N ALA A 45 0.93 7.83 9.90
CA ALA A 45 1.12 8.97 10.81
C ALA A 45 2.10 8.68 11.97
N ARG A 46 2.34 7.41 12.29
CA ARG A 46 3.26 6.96 13.36
C ARG A 46 4.64 6.56 12.85
N HIS A 47 4.88 6.62 11.54
CA HIS A 47 6.10 6.15 10.88
C HIS A 47 6.95 7.33 10.37
N PRO A 48 8.25 7.12 10.11
CA PRO A 48 9.11 8.14 9.55
C PRO A 48 8.62 8.62 8.18
N GLY A 49 9.01 9.85 7.79
CA GLY A 49 8.57 10.46 6.53
C GLY A 49 9.00 9.72 5.25
N ARG A 50 9.92 8.75 5.36
CA ARG A 50 10.35 7.85 4.28
C ARG A 50 10.75 6.49 4.87
N GLY A 51 10.49 5.41 4.13
CA GLY A 51 10.88 4.06 4.53
C GLY A 51 10.57 3.03 3.44
N CYS A 52 11.06 1.81 3.66
CA CYS A 52 10.69 0.61 2.91
C CYS A 52 10.15 -0.41 3.92
N ALA A 53 9.24 -1.28 3.48
CA ALA A 53 8.70 -2.37 4.29
C ALA A 53 8.64 -3.63 3.44
N GLU A 54 9.09 -4.76 3.97
CA GLU A 54 8.94 -6.06 3.32
C GLU A 54 7.63 -6.70 3.79
N SER A 55 7.05 -7.60 2.99
CA SER A 55 5.73 -8.22 3.27
C SER A 55 5.63 -8.91 4.65
N CYS A 56 6.77 -9.23 5.29
CA CYS A 56 6.81 -9.76 6.67
C CYS A 56 6.65 -8.69 7.76
N ASP A 57 6.79 -7.40 7.46
CA ASP A 57 6.68 -6.30 8.44
C ASP A 57 5.25 -5.75 8.58
N PHE A 58 4.33 -6.22 7.73
CA PHE A 58 2.90 -5.93 7.83
C PHE A 58 2.16 -6.98 8.66
N LEU A 59 2.83 -7.70 9.58
CA LEU A 59 2.15 -8.59 10.52
C LEU A 59 1.05 -7.80 11.25
N ILE A 60 -0.18 -8.11 10.85
CA ILE A 60 -1.43 -7.59 11.39
C ILE A 60 -1.62 -8.15 12.78
#